data_AF-A0A7J2H6K6-F1
#
_entry.id   AF-A0A7J2H6K6-F1
#
_cell.length_a   1.000
_cell.length_b   1.000
_cell.length_c   1.000
_cell.angle_alpha   90.00
_cell.angle_beta   90.00
_cell.angle_gamma   90.00
#
_symmetry.space_group_name_H-M   'P 1'
#
loop_
_entity.id
_entity.type
_entity.pdbx_description
1 polymer ?
#
loop_
_entity_poly.entity_id
_entity_poly.type
_entity_poly.pdbx_seq_one_letter_code
_entity_poly.pdbx_strand_id
1 'polypeptide(L)' 'MSRALVGALVVALVAIAIFSLTQVACYEMGRCGGSSYSYASYMLTAILSVLLLSLVYIFSIKLQK' A
#
# COMPACT_ATOMS: atom_id res chain seq x y z
N MET A 1 -12.83 8.14 -16.05
CA MET A 1 -12.55 6.97 -15.20
C MET A 1 -13.68 6.82 -14.20
N SER A 2 -14.39 5.70 -14.23
CA SER A 2 -15.56 5.43 -13.38
C SER A 2 -15.17 5.58 -11.90
N ARG A 3 -15.91 6.36 -11.11
CA ARG A 3 -15.64 6.57 -9.67
C ARG A 3 -15.55 5.24 -8.90
N ALA A 4 -16.28 4.22 -9.35
CA ALA A 4 -16.21 2.86 -8.82
C ALA A 4 -14.84 2.18 -9.03
N LEU A 5 -14.18 2.41 -10.17
CA LEU A 5 -12.86 1.85 -10.45
C LEU A 5 -11.79 2.46 -9.53
N VAL A 6 -11.88 3.77 -9.29
CA VAL A 6 -10.97 4.49 -8.39
C VAL A 6 -11.17 4.02 -6.95
N GLY A 7 -12.42 3.87 -6.51
CA GLY A 7 -12.75 3.33 -5.19
C GLY A 7 -12.20 1.91 -4.99
N ALA A 8 -12.40 1.02 -5.96
CA ALA A 8 -11.87 -0.35 -5.90
C ALA A 8 -10.34 -0.38 -5.87
N LEU A 9 -9.67 0.50 -6.65
CA LEU A 9 -8.21 0.63 -6.65
C LEU A 9 -7.69 1.09 -5.29
N VAL A 10 -8.35 2.06 -4.67
CA VAL A 10 -8.01 2.55 -3.32
C VAL A 10 -8.13 1.43 -2.29
N VAL A 11 -9.24 0.68 -2.31
CA VAL A 11 -9.45 -0.44 -1.37
C VAL A 11 -8.39 -1.53 -1.56
N ALA A 12 -8.04 -1.87 -2.81
CA ALA A 12 -6.98 -2.83 -3.10
C ALA A 12 -5.61 -2.36 -2.58
N LEU A 13 -5.24 -1.10 -2.81
CA LEU A 13 -3.98 -0.52 -2.32
C LEU A 13 -3.91 -0.50 -0.80
N VAL A 14 -5.02 -0.17 -0.13
CA VAL A 14 -5.11 -0.20 1.34
C VAL A 14 -4.94 -1.63 1.87
N ALA A 15 -5.60 -2.61 1.27
CA ALA A 15 -5.48 -4.01 1.68
C ALA A 15 -4.03 -4.53 1.53
N ILE A 16 -3.37 -4.19 0.42
CA ILE A 16 -1.96 -4.54 0.18
C ILE A 16 -1.04 -3.88 1.21
N ALA A 17 -1.25 -2.60 1.51
CA ALA A 17 -0.45 -1.88 2.51
C ALA A 17 -0.60 -2.51 3.91
N ILE A 18 -1.82 -2.83 4.35
CA ILE A 18 -2.08 -3.47 5.65
C ILE A 18 -1.42 -4.85 5.72
N PHE A 19 -1.55 -5.66 4.67
CA PHE A 19 -0.93 -6.98 4.61
C PHE A 19 0.61 -6.88 4.72
N SER A 20 1.21 -5.93 4.00
CA SER A 20 2.65 -5.68 4.02
C SER A 20 3.13 -5.24 5.41
N LEU A 21 2.41 -4.32 6.07
CA LEU A 21 2.69 -3.86 7.43
C LEU A 21 2.56 -4.99 8.46
N THR A 22 1.60 -5.89 8.26
CA THR A 22 1.41 -7.05 9.16
C THR A 22 2.59 -8.03 9.06
N GLN A 23 3.10 -8.27 7.85
CA GLN A 23 4.30 -9.08 7.64
C GLN A 23 5.54 -8.46 8.30
N VAL A 24 5.74 -7.15 8.12
CA VAL A 24 6.81 -6.38 8.78
C VAL A 24 6.68 -6.48 10.30
N ALA A 25 5.51 -6.23 10.87
CA ALA A 25 5.28 -6.32 12.31
C ALA A 25 5.53 -7.75 12.85
N CYS A 26 5.15 -8.79 12.09
CA CYS A 26 5.43 -10.17 12.46
C CYS A 26 6.93 -10.51 12.41
N TYR A 27 7.66 -9.92 11.47
CA TYR A 27 9.11 -10.02 11.36
C TYR A 27 9.83 -9.33 12.53
N GLU A 28 9.43 -8.09 12.87
CA GLU A 28 9.94 -7.33 14.03
C GLU A 28 9.70 -8.06 15.36
N MET A 29 8.52 -8.68 15.51
CA MET A 29 8.20 -9.51 16.70
C MET A 29 8.95 -10.85 16.72
N GLY A 30 9.75 -11.16 15.69
CA GLY A 30 10.49 -12.42 15.58
C GLY A 30 9.59 -13.65 15.43
N ARG A 31 8.30 -13.46 15.11
CA ARG A 31 7.32 -14.57 14.98
C ARG A 31 7.22 -15.11 13.57
N CYS A 32 7.57 -14.34 12.55
CA CYS A 32 7.61 -14.77 11.17
C CYS A 32 9.05 -14.91 10.69
N GLY A 33 9.40 -16.08 10.15
CA GLY A 33 10.67 -16.30 9.47
C GLY A 33 10.68 -15.59 8.10
N GLY A 34 11.76 -14.89 7.78
CA GLY A 34 11.91 -14.18 6.52
C GLY A 34 13.37 -13.79 6.28
N SER A 35 13.67 -13.38 5.05
CA SER A 35 14.97 -12.80 4.71
C SER A 35 14.87 -11.27 4.75
N SER A 36 15.99 -10.58 5.01
CA SER A 36 16.06 -9.11 4.94
C SER A 36 15.58 -8.56 3.58
N TYR A 37 15.71 -9.37 2.52
CA TYR A 37 15.21 -9.07 1.18
C TYR A 37 13.67 -9.04 1.12
N SER A 38 13.00 -10.01 1.76
CA SER A 38 11.54 -10.04 1.87
C SER A 38 11.02 -8.85 2.69
N TYR A 39 11.69 -8.51 3.79
CA TYR A 39 11.34 -7.32 4.59
C TYR A 39 11.43 -6.03 3.78
N ALA A 40 12.55 -5.85 3.06
CA ALA A 40 12.75 -4.70 2.19
C ALA A 40 11.67 -4.62 1.10
N SER A 41 11.29 -5.75 0.49
CA SER A 41 10.26 -5.77 -0.55
C SER A 41 8.86 -5.41 0.00
N TYR A 42 8.49 -5.89 1.20
CA TYR A 42 7.23 -5.52 1.85
C TYR A 42 7.18 -4.02 2.20
N MET A 43 8.28 -3.48 2.74
CA MET A 43 8.40 -2.03 3.00
C MET A 43 8.28 -1.20 1.72
N LEU A 44 8.98 -1.60 0.66
CA LEU A 44 8.94 -0.91 -0.63
C LEU A 44 7.53 -0.94 -1.23
N THR A 45 6.83 -2.08 -1.12
CA THR A 45 5.45 -2.25 -1.59
C THR A 45 4.47 -1.37 -0.83
N ALA A 46 4.63 -1.25 0.49
CA ALA A 46 3.83 -0.36 1.32
C ALA A 46 4.04 1.11 0.94
N ILE A 47 5.31 1.54 0.77
CA ILE A 47 5.64 2.91 0.36
C ILE A 47 5.06 3.20 -1.03
N LEU A 48 5.26 2.31 -2.01
CA LEU A 48 4.72 2.49 -3.37
C LEU A 48 3.19 2.61 -3.36
N SER A 49 2.52 1.79 -2.55
CA SER A 49 1.06 1.82 -2.44
C SER A 49 0.55 3.15 -1.90
N VAL A 50 1.20 3.68 -0.85
CA VAL A 50 0.87 4.99 -0.28
C VAL A 50 1.15 6.12 -1.28
N LEU A 51 2.25 6.03 -2.02
CA LEU A 51 2.65 7.02 -3.03
C LEU A 51 1.63 7.07 -4.19
N LEU A 52 1.18 5.89 -4.65
CA LEU A 52 0.11 5.78 -5.65
C LEU A 52 -1.21 6.32 -5.13
N LEU A 53 -1.57 6.01 -3.87
CA LEU A 53 -2.76 6.55 -3.21
C LEU A 53 -2.72 8.09 -3.16
N SER A 54 -1.57 8.66 -2.80
CA SER A 54 -1.35 10.10 -2.75
C SER A 54 -1.49 10.74 -4.14
N LEU A 55 -0.91 10.12 -5.17
CA LEU A 55 -1.06 10.53 -6.57
C LEU A 55 -2.52 10.52 -7.01
N VAL A 56 -3.23 9.41 -6.79
CA VAL A 56 -4.66 9.27 -7.14
C VAL A 56 -5.50 10.31 -6.40
N TYR A 57 -5.18 10.58 -5.14
CA TYR A 57 -5.87 11.58 -4.33
C TYR A 57 -5.62 13.01 -4.85
N ILE A 58 -4.37 13.38 -5.13
CA ILE A 58 -4.01 14.69 -5.71
C ILE A 58 -4.69 14.87 -7.07
N PHE A 59 -4.66 13.85 -7.94
CA PHE A 59 -5.36 13.88 -9.22
C PHE A 59 -6.87 14.02 -9.05
N SER A 60 -7.47 13.31 -8.09
CA SER A 60 -8.91 13.42 -7.81
C SER A 60 -9.30 14.82 -7.33
N ILE A 61 -8.48 15.45 -6.47
CA ILE A 61 -8.70 16.84 -6.02
C ILE A 61 -8.51 17.82 -7.17
N LYS A 62 -7.45 17.66 -7.97
CA LYS A 62 -7.17 18.56 -9.10
C LYS A 62 -8.21 18.45 -10.22
N LEU A 63 -8.77 17.28 -10.48
CA LEU A 63 -9.86 17.10 -11.45
C LEU A 63 -11.23 17.60 -10.96
N GLN A 64 -11.39 17.85 -9.66
CA GLN A 64 -12.61 18.43 -9.10
C GLN A 64 -12.64 19.97 -9.12
N LYS A 65 -11.55 20.63 -9.53
CA LYS A 65 -11.49 22.08 -9.80
C LYS A 65 -11.50 22.31 -11.30
#